data_AF-A0A820R6H0-F1
#
_entry.id   AF-A0A820R6H0-F1
#
_cell.length_a   1.000
_cell.length_b   1.000
_cell.length_c   1.000
_cell.angle_alpha   90.00
_cell.angle_beta   90.00
_cell.angle_gamma   90.00
#
_symmetry.space_group_name_H-M   'P 1'
#
loop_
_entity.id
_entity.type
_entity.pdbx_description
1 polymer ?
#
loop_
_entity_poly.entity_id
_entity_poly.type
_entity_poly.pdbx_seq_one_letter_code
_entity_poly.pdbx_strand_id
1 'polypeptide(L)'
;MEFRGFVFQQLLTCLSQYNYLIYSQRLFKTKLNKYKSNNYVSDFALTKDGKFIYEESINSMKVWVIELNPFMETTDGALFSWQHERYLLEGQSNQNKDKTLFRITEKVRPGSWAMLPISIRQWIKNNDNI
;
A
#
# COMPACT_ATOMS: atom_id res chain seq x y z
N MET A 1 4.50 5.06 -7.38
CA MET A 1 3.25 4.38 -6.98
C MET A 1 3.57 3.46 -5.81
N GLU A 2 2.70 3.39 -4.82
CA GLU A 2 2.97 2.69 -3.57
C GLU A 2 2.13 1.42 -3.45
N PHE A 3 2.71 0.44 -2.77
CA PHE A 3 2.14 -0.87 -2.59
C PHE A 3 2.41 -1.39 -1.19
N ARG A 4 1.51 -2.25 -0.74
CA ARG A 4 1.64 -3.06 0.47
C ARG A 4 1.67 -4.52 0.08
N GLY A 5 2.77 -5.18 0.40
CA GLY A 5 2.97 -6.62 0.25
C GLY A 5 2.84 -7.36 1.59
N PHE A 6 2.20 -8.52 1.57
CA PHE A 6 2.09 -9.42 2.71
C PHE A 6 3.03 -10.59 2.48
N VAL A 7 3.97 -10.78 3.41
CA VAL A 7 4.93 -11.87 3.37
C VAL A 7 4.61 -12.83 4.49
N PHE A 8 4.41 -14.10 4.14
CA PHE A 8 4.15 -15.18 5.08
C PHE A 8 5.03 -16.37 4.70
N GLN A 9 5.73 -16.93 5.68
CA GLN A 9 6.70 -18.01 5.48
C GLN A 9 7.72 -17.69 4.37
N GLN A 10 8.18 -16.43 4.33
CA GLN A 10 9.13 -15.91 3.33
C GLN A 10 8.60 -15.88 1.88
N LEU A 11 7.30 -16.07 1.68
CA LEU A 11 6.65 -15.95 0.37
C LEU A 11 5.78 -14.70 0.33
N LEU A 12 5.82 -13.96 -0.79
CA LEU A 12 4.92 -12.85 -1.04
C LEU A 12 3.54 -13.40 -1.44
N THR A 13 2.59 -13.37 -0.52
CA THR A 13 1.27 -13.99 -0.69
C THR A 13 0.28 -13.02 -1.35
N CYS A 14 0.27 -11.77 -0.90
CA CYS A 14 -0.65 -10.74 -1.38
C CYS A 14 0.09 -9.43 -1.66
N LEU A 15 -0.36 -8.71 -2.67
CA LEU A 15 0.13 -7.40 -3.05
C LEU A 15 -1.05 -6.48 -3.36
N SER A 16 -1.11 -5.31 -2.74
CA SER A 16 -2.17 -4.34 -2.97
C SER A 16 -1.63 -2.94 -3.23
N GLN A 17 -2.31 -2.19 -4.10
CA GLN A 17 -2.11 -0.75 -4.18
C GLN A 17 -2.34 -0.14 -2.79
N TYR A 18 -1.34 0.59 -2.33
CA TYR A 18 -1.38 1.31 -1.06
C TYR A 18 -1.34 2.81 -1.38
N ASN A 19 -2.20 3.58 -0.73
CA ASN A 19 -2.28 5.02 -0.94
C ASN A 19 -2.18 5.67 0.43
N TYR A 20 -1.00 6.17 0.78
CA TYR A 20 -0.83 6.91 2.02
C TYR A 20 -0.71 8.40 1.67
N LEU A 21 -1.76 9.18 1.93
CA LEU A 21 -1.78 10.64 1.74
C LEU A 21 -0.81 11.39 2.71
N ILE A 22 0.18 10.72 3.31
CA ILE A 22 0.99 11.23 4.44
C ILE A 22 2.46 10.80 4.34
N TYR A 23 3.33 11.68 3.84
CA TYR A 23 4.77 11.55 4.01
C TYR A 23 5.19 11.89 5.45
N SER A 24 5.95 11.03 6.14
CA SER A 24 6.50 11.30 7.47
C SER A 24 7.99 11.00 7.55
N GLN A 25 8.79 12.04 7.77
CA GLN A 25 10.26 11.99 7.83
C GLN A 25 10.79 11.24 9.06
N ARG A 26 9.94 10.95 10.06
CA ARG A 26 10.32 10.29 11.33
C ARG A 26 10.49 8.77 11.25
N LEU A 27 9.98 8.13 10.20
CA LEU A 27 9.94 6.66 10.11
C LEU A 27 11.22 6.03 9.53
N PHE A 28 12.13 6.83 8.98
CA PHE A 28 13.20 6.34 8.10
C PHE A 28 14.43 5.73 8.82
N LYS A 29 14.62 5.92 10.13
CA LYS A 29 15.94 5.71 10.76
C LYS A 29 16.11 4.57 11.76
N THR A 30 15.11 3.72 12.05
CA THR A 30 15.23 2.88 13.28
C THR A 30 14.78 1.42 13.24
N LYS A 31 14.26 0.84 12.15
CA LYS A 31 13.52 -0.44 12.28
C LYS A 31 14.01 -1.69 11.54
N LEU A 32 14.94 -1.64 10.60
CA LEU A 32 15.25 -2.85 9.80
C LEU A 32 15.89 -3.99 10.62
N ASN A 33 16.76 -3.70 11.59
CA ASN A 33 17.49 -4.73 12.36
C ASN A 33 16.63 -5.48 13.40
N LYS A 34 15.35 -5.10 13.60
CA LYS A 34 14.50 -5.66 14.66
C LYS A 34 13.52 -6.74 14.20
N TYR A 35 13.35 -6.93 12.89
CA TYR A 35 12.41 -7.90 12.34
C TYR A 35 13.12 -9.18 11.91
N LYS A 36 13.20 -10.16 12.82
CA LYS A 36 13.63 -11.55 12.53
C LYS A 36 12.45 -12.49 12.21
N SER A 37 11.28 -11.93 11.91
CA SER A 37 10.08 -12.72 11.63
C SER A 37 10.05 -13.14 10.17
N ASN A 38 9.72 -14.41 9.92
CA ASN A 38 9.45 -14.94 8.57
C ASN A 38 8.14 -14.39 7.97
N ASN A 39 7.36 -13.67 8.79
CA ASN A 39 6.07 -13.08 8.43
C ASN A 39 6.09 -11.58 8.72
N TYR A 40 5.82 -10.76 7.72
CA TYR A 40 5.79 -9.31 7.84
C TYR A 40 4.93 -8.69 6.74
N VAL A 41 4.57 -7.42 6.94
CA VAL A 41 3.93 -6.58 5.92
C VAL A 41 4.95 -5.55 5.47
N SER A 42 5.13 -5.38 4.16
CA SER A 42 6.12 -4.48 3.57
C SER A 42 5.44 -3.43 2.73
N ASP A 43 5.70 -2.16 3.03
CA ASP A 43 5.26 -1.03 2.20
C ASP A 43 6.41 -0.61 1.30
N PHE A 44 6.14 -0.45 0.01
CA PHE A 44 7.17 -0.08 -0.95
C PHE A 44 6.66 0.84 -2.05
N ALA A 45 7.55 1.68 -2.56
CA ALA A 45 7.31 2.55 -3.70
C ALA A 45 8.00 2.02 -4.95
N LEU A 46 7.29 2.05 -6.06
CA LEU A 46 7.83 1.96 -7.41
C LEU A 46 8.07 3.38 -7.94
N THR A 47 9.30 3.64 -8.36
CA THR A 47 9.73 4.89 -9.01
C THR A 47 10.45 4.56 -10.31
N LYS A 48 10.38 5.44 -11.31
CA LYS A 48 11.18 5.32 -12.54
C LYS A 48 12.41 6.22 -12.38
N ASP A 49 13.61 5.67 -12.40
CA ASP A 49 14.87 6.44 -12.33
C ASP A 49 15.00 7.47 -11.17
N GLY A 50 14.29 7.27 -10.05
CA GLY A 50 14.29 8.20 -8.91
C GLY A 50 13.46 9.47 -9.11
N LYS A 51 12.67 9.57 -10.19
CA LYS A 51 11.67 10.63 -10.43
C LYS A 51 10.28 10.01 -10.60
N PHE A 52 9.28 10.59 -9.96
CA PHE A 52 7.88 10.17 -10.11
C PHE A 52 7.35 10.73 -11.43
N ILE A 53 7.39 9.98 -12.55
CA ILE A 53 6.71 10.40 -13.78
C ILE A 53 5.98 9.21 -14.43
N TYR A 54 4.72 9.51 -14.78
CA TYR A 54 3.86 8.77 -15.70
C TYR A 54 4.50 8.69 -17.09
N GLU A 55 4.18 7.64 -17.83
CA GLU A 55 4.54 7.37 -19.23
C GLU A 55 5.83 6.55 -19.51
N GLU A 56 5.52 5.37 -20.05
CA GLU A 56 6.20 4.58 -21.07
C GLU A 56 7.73 4.44 -20.99
N SER A 57 8.16 3.49 -20.17
CA SER A 57 9.14 2.44 -20.53
C SER A 57 9.35 1.54 -19.31
N ILE A 58 9.12 0.24 -19.48
CA ILE A 58 9.05 -0.76 -18.38
C ILE A 58 10.44 -1.09 -17.79
N ASN A 59 11.52 -0.71 -18.46
CA ASN A 59 12.86 -1.23 -18.16
C ASN A 59 13.66 -0.55 -17.02
N SER A 60 13.13 0.46 -16.32
CA SER A 60 13.88 1.15 -15.25
C SER A 60 13.06 1.46 -13.98
N MET A 61 12.15 0.57 -13.58
CA MET A 61 11.49 0.71 -12.28
C MET A 61 12.41 0.30 -11.13
N LYS A 62 12.63 1.23 -10.19
CA LYS A 62 13.28 0.99 -8.90
C LYS A 62 12.21 0.74 -7.83
N VAL A 63 12.43 -0.31 -7.04
CA VAL A 63 11.61 -0.63 -5.87
C VAL A 63 12.31 -0.12 -4.61
N TRP A 64 11.59 0.63 -3.79
CA TRP A 64 12.06 1.16 -2.52
C TRP A 64 11.22 0.62 -1.39
N VAL A 65 11.81 -0.06 -0.42
CA VAL A 65 11.11 -0.42 0.83
C VAL A 65 10.98 0.84 1.68
N ILE A 66 9.75 1.20 2.03
CA ILE A 66 9.39 2.38 2.81
C ILE A 66 9.29 2.00 4.29
N GLU A 67 8.54 0.94 4.59
CA GLU A 67 8.26 0.50 5.95
C GLU A 67 8.11 -1.02 6.04
N LEU A 68 8.55 -1.58 7.17
CA LEU A 68 8.28 -2.96 7.57
C LEU A 68 7.39 -2.95 8.81
N ASN A 69 6.25 -3.63 8.67
CA ASN A 69 5.22 -3.76 9.67
C ASN A 69 5.11 -5.22 10.15
N PRO A 70 4.70 -5.46 11.41
CA PRO A 70 4.45 -6.82 11.86
C PRO A 70 3.26 -7.44 11.09
N PHE A 71 3.27 -8.76 10.92
CA PHE A 71 2.15 -9.49 10.30
C PHE A 71 1.02 -9.71 11.32
N MET A 72 0.19 -8.70 11.53
CA MET A 72 -0.88 -8.73 12.51
C MET A 72 -2.03 -7.78 12.16
N GLU A 73 -3.19 -8.04 12.76
CA GLU A 73 -4.46 -7.36 12.46
C GLU A 73 -4.44 -5.86 12.78
N THR A 74 -3.52 -5.40 13.62
CA THR A 74 -3.32 -3.96 13.90
C THR A 74 -2.61 -3.22 12.77
N THR A 75 -1.96 -3.92 11.84
CA THR A 75 -1.41 -3.32 10.62
C THR A 75 -2.53 -3.21 9.60
N ASP A 76 -2.71 -2.07 8.96
CA ASP A 76 -3.81 -1.88 8.00
C ASP A 76 -3.73 -2.90 6.82
N GLY A 77 -4.87 -3.46 6.43
CA GLY A 77 -4.95 -4.50 5.40
C GLY A 77 -4.95 -3.98 3.95
N ALA A 78 -4.98 -2.66 3.76
CA ALA A 78 -5.16 -1.96 2.49
C ALA A 78 -6.41 -2.42 1.73
N LEU A 79 -6.24 -3.18 0.65
CA LEU A 79 -7.35 -3.75 -0.14
C LEU A 79 -7.71 -5.18 0.30
N PHE A 80 -7.17 -5.65 1.41
CA PHE A 80 -7.46 -6.93 2.03
C PHE A 80 -8.03 -6.76 3.44
N SER A 81 -8.80 -7.76 3.88
CA SER A 81 -9.40 -7.81 5.21
C SER A 81 -8.68 -8.83 6.09
N TRP A 82 -8.07 -8.38 7.19
CA TRP A 82 -7.48 -9.32 8.17
C TRP A 82 -8.50 -10.28 8.77
N GLN A 83 -9.74 -9.84 9.00
CA GLN A 83 -10.76 -10.66 9.65
C GLN A 83 -11.36 -11.71 8.71
N HIS A 84 -11.57 -11.34 7.45
CA HIS A 84 -12.32 -12.16 6.50
C HIS A 84 -11.43 -12.88 5.48
N GLU A 85 -10.21 -12.37 5.27
CA GLU A 85 -9.32 -12.79 4.18
C GLU A 85 -7.93 -13.18 4.69
N ARG A 86 -7.77 -13.43 6.00
CA ARG A 86 -6.50 -13.87 6.60
C ARG A 86 -5.87 -15.04 5.85
N TYR A 87 -6.69 -16.00 5.45
CA TYR A 87 -6.26 -17.17 4.71
C TYR A 87 -5.56 -16.80 3.38
N LEU A 88 -5.95 -15.71 2.72
CA LEU A 88 -5.26 -15.18 1.53
C LEU A 88 -3.91 -14.57 1.91
N LEU A 89 -3.88 -13.80 3.00
CA LEU A 89 -2.64 -13.18 3.51
C LEU A 89 -1.60 -14.23 3.95
N GLU A 90 -2.06 -15.39 4.42
CA GLU A 90 -1.22 -16.53 4.80
C GLU A 90 -0.92 -17.49 3.63
N GLY A 91 -1.36 -17.17 2.41
CA GLY A 91 -1.05 -17.94 1.21
C GLY A 91 -1.90 -19.20 1.01
N GLN A 92 -3.00 -19.36 1.75
CA GLN A 92 -3.91 -20.50 1.68
C GLN A 92 -4.96 -20.36 0.56
N SER A 93 -4.61 -19.69 -0.54
CA SER A 93 -5.52 -19.56 -1.70
C SER A 93 -5.78 -20.93 -2.34
N ASN A 94 -7.04 -21.21 -2.66
CA ASN A 94 -7.45 -22.42 -3.40
C ASN A 94 -6.96 -22.43 -4.86
N GLN A 95 -6.38 -21.35 -5.35
CA GLN A 95 -5.79 -21.25 -6.69
C GLN A 95 -4.28 -21.02 -6.57
N ASN A 96 -3.49 -22.04 -6.93
CA ASN A 96 -2.03 -22.07 -7.03
C ASN A 96 -1.26 -21.45 -5.85
N LYS A 97 -0.74 -22.32 -4.96
CA LYS A 97 0.07 -21.95 -3.77
C LYS A 97 1.24 -21.01 -4.05
N ASP A 98 1.73 -20.94 -5.29
CA ASP A 98 2.89 -20.13 -5.67
C ASP A 98 2.52 -18.77 -6.31
N LYS A 99 1.23 -18.44 -6.43
CA LYS A 99 0.82 -17.20 -7.11
C LYS A 99 0.49 -16.10 -6.10
N THR A 100 1.25 -15.00 -6.16
CA THR A 100 0.89 -13.77 -5.44
C THR A 100 -0.44 -13.22 -5.93
N LEU A 101 -1.36 -12.95 -5.00
CA LEU A 101 -2.64 -12.31 -5.30
C LEU A 101 -2.46 -10.79 -5.36
N PHE A 102 -2.81 -10.18 -6.51
CA PHE A 102 -2.64 -8.75 -6.74
C PHE A 102 -3.99 -8.01 -6.76
N ARG A 103 -4.10 -6.91 -6.02
CA ARG A 103 -5.28 -6.01 -6.02
C ARG A 103 -4.87 -4.57 -6.30
N ILE A 104 -5.58 -3.92 -7.21
CA ILE A 104 -5.43 -2.50 -7.56
C ILE A 104 -6.80 -1.84 -7.52
N THR A 105 -6.87 -0.55 -7.18
CA THR A 105 -8.13 0.20 -7.32
C THR A 105 -8.39 0.52 -8.80
N GLU A 106 -9.43 -0.09 -9.37
CA GLU A 106 -9.82 0.10 -10.79
C GLU A 106 -10.67 1.35 -11.03
N LYS A 107 -11.23 1.93 -9.97
CA LYS A 107 -12.02 3.16 -10.03
C LYS A 107 -11.39 4.20 -9.12
N VAL A 108 -11.39 5.45 -9.59
CA VAL A 108 -10.99 6.60 -8.77
C VAL A 108 -11.89 6.62 -7.54
N ARG A 109 -11.30 6.34 -6.37
CA ARG A 109 -11.99 6.66 -5.12
C ARG A 109 -12.11 8.17 -5.08
N PRO A 110 -13.29 8.72 -4.80
CA PRO A 110 -13.43 10.17 -4.70
C PRO A 110 -12.45 10.57 -3.60
N GLY A 111 -11.41 11.33 -3.97
CA GLY A 111 -10.13 11.35 -3.24
C GLY A 111 -10.22 11.95 -1.84
N SER A 112 -9.16 12.61 -1.38
CA SER A 112 -9.21 13.44 -0.16
C SER A 112 -10.41 14.39 -0.17
N TRP A 113 -10.88 14.81 -1.35
CA TRP A 113 -12.12 15.56 -1.54
C TRP A 113 -13.38 14.91 -0.93
N ALA A 114 -13.55 13.59 -1.05
CA ALA A 114 -14.72 12.90 -0.47
C ALA A 114 -14.63 12.75 1.04
N MET A 115 -13.41 12.73 1.58
CA MET A 115 -13.13 12.65 3.01
C MET A 115 -13.33 14.00 3.71
N LEU A 116 -13.39 15.10 2.96
CA LEU A 116 -13.74 16.41 3.52
C LEU A 116 -15.21 16.42 3.99
N PRO A 117 -15.48 16.96 5.20
CA PRO A 117 -16.83 17.25 5.64
C PRO A 117 -17.60 18.05 4.59
N ILE A 118 -18.91 17.81 4.48
CA ILE A 118 -19.77 18.49 3.49
C ILE A 118 -19.65 20.01 3.61
N SER A 119 -19.56 20.53 4.84
CA SER A 119 -19.36 21.95 5.12
C SER A 119 -18.08 22.52 4.51
N ILE A 120 -16.96 21.80 4.59
CA ILE A 120 -15.69 22.24 3.98
C ILE A 120 -15.78 22.18 2.47
N ARG A 121 -16.38 21.14 1.89
CA ARG A 121 -16.60 21.06 0.44
C ARG A 121 -17.47 22.20 -0.09
N GLN A 122 -18.50 22.59 0.66
CA GLN A 122 -19.37 23.72 0.32
C GLN A 122 -18.64 25.06 0.44
N TRP A 123 -17.84 25.23 1.50
CA TRP A 123 -17.04 26.44 1.68
C TRP A 123 -16.03 26.64 0.55
N ILE A 124 -15.31 25.60 0.15
CA ILE A 124 -14.35 25.67 -0.99
C ILE A 124 -15.09 26.05 -2.29
N LYS A 125 -16.20 25.36 -2.60
CA LYS A 125 -17.01 25.68 -3.80
C LYS A 125 -17.55 27.11 -3.82
N ASN A 126 -17.83 27.70 -2.66
CA ASN A 126 -18.34 29.07 -2.57
C ASN A 126 -17.22 30.13 -2.65
N ASN A 127 -15.96 29.77 -2.38
CA ASN A 127 -14.83 30.69 -2.39
C ASN A 127 -13.92 30.57 -3.64
N ASP A 128 -14.02 29.48 -4.40
CA ASP A 128 -13.26 29.26 -5.64
C ASP A 128 -13.93 29.88 -6.90
N ASN A 129 -15.07 30.57 -6.75
CA ASN A 129 -15.74 31.32 -7.84
C ASN A 129 -15.22 32.77 -7.97
N ILE A 130 -13.89 32.98 -7.90
CA ILE A 130 -13.22 34.26 -8.19
C ILE A 130 -12.22 34.05 -9.34
#